data_AF-A0A957NS77-F1
#
_entry.id   AF-A0A957NS77-F1
#
_cell.length_a   1.000
_cell.length_b   1.000
_cell.length_c   1.000
_cell.angle_alpha   90.00
_cell.angle_beta   90.00
_cell.angle_gamma   90.00
#
_symmetry.space_group_name_H-M   'P 1'
#
loop_
_entity.id
_entity.type
_entity.pdbx_description
1 polymer ?
#
loop_
_entity_poly.entity_id
_entity_poly.type
_entity_poly.pdbx_seq_one_letter_code
_entity_poly.pdbx_strand_id
1 'polypeptide(L)'
;RNQINYCWRASTGYDPYGHGSHVAGIIWNQFIIAGHDDDWGVAPEANILSIRVLGADGTGTYTDVIEGIQFAVQQREEYNIRVMNLSLLAYATTPYFVDPVNRAVEAAWQKGIVVVAAAGNNGPAAESITVPGNDPYVITVGAYDTSTTMNNWADDNVSLWSSTGPTKDGFIKPDVLAPGANVVSYMYTDPTDRSASATLVRLHPDYNPNLSLYRLNGTSMATGVVSGVVALMVQAHPQLGPDEVKFRLMYTARSAVNSDGQLLYNLFQQGSGRVWAPDAVLSNDVPDERANAALQLENDLSHLWLPAEQNGALDQGDLDQDGVGNESPVCLGKEILFIGSRRPLVSRDQVLVDRLKALGFHVVIRNQYESRTNDAEGKALIIISDSIWSPWINTKYTDVAVPVLTWDAALYDDLRLTDDTYRSYGVAGRQTTVQIAAANHPVAAGLSGSVQTSLDSTSYFWGVPSGNATTIATLAHNADAAVIFA
;
A
#
# COMPACT_ATOMS: atom_id res chain seq x y z
N ARG A 1 7.72 13.62 -27.63
CA ARG A 1 6.75 14.75 -27.67
C ARG A 1 5.48 14.49 -26.86
N ASN A 2 5.21 13.28 -26.34
CA ASN A 2 3.98 12.98 -25.59
C ASN A 2 4.26 12.26 -24.27
N GLN A 3 5.14 12.81 -23.44
CA GLN A 3 5.22 12.41 -22.03
C GLN A 3 4.46 13.46 -21.23
N ILE A 4 3.28 13.08 -20.71
CA ILE A 4 2.53 13.91 -19.77
C ILE A 4 2.90 13.40 -18.39
N ASN A 5 3.42 14.29 -17.55
CA ASN A 5 3.86 13.92 -16.21
C ASN A 5 2.93 14.53 -15.17
N TYR A 6 2.39 13.69 -14.29
CA TYR A 6 1.54 14.10 -13.18
C TYR A 6 2.15 13.67 -11.84
N CYS A 7 2.32 14.64 -10.95
CA CYS A 7 2.85 14.47 -9.60
C CYS A 7 1.81 15.02 -8.62
N TRP A 8 1.20 14.15 -7.80
CA TRP A 8 0.22 14.58 -6.79
C TRP A 8 0.84 15.48 -5.70
N ARG A 9 2.15 15.32 -5.44
CA ARG A 9 2.89 16.07 -4.41
C ARG A 9 3.81 17.19 -4.92
N ALA A 10 3.94 17.44 -6.23
CA ALA A 10 4.88 18.44 -6.75
C ALA A 10 4.53 18.97 -8.16
N SER A 11 4.97 20.20 -8.47
CA SER A 11 4.70 20.92 -9.73
C SER A 11 5.53 20.49 -10.94
N THR A 12 6.36 19.44 -10.83
CA THR A 12 7.16 18.94 -11.96
C THR A 12 7.13 17.41 -12.02
N GLY A 13 7.09 16.90 -13.25
CA GLY A 13 7.19 15.49 -13.63
C GLY A 13 8.55 14.83 -13.40
N TYR A 14 9.36 15.42 -12.54
CA TYR A 14 10.72 15.00 -12.27
C TYR A 14 10.71 13.69 -11.48
N ASP A 15 11.53 12.73 -11.91
CA ASP A 15 11.80 11.49 -11.18
C ASP A 15 13.10 11.64 -10.37
N PRO A 16 13.00 12.02 -9.08
CA PRO A 16 14.17 12.18 -8.23
C PRO A 16 14.84 10.86 -7.85
N TYR A 17 14.15 9.72 -7.94
CA TYR A 17 14.68 8.43 -7.50
C TYR A 17 15.36 7.66 -8.64
N GLY A 18 14.77 7.70 -9.84
CA GLY A 18 15.31 7.19 -11.09
C GLY A 18 14.63 5.90 -11.58
N HIS A 19 14.04 5.13 -10.67
CA HIS A 19 13.39 3.85 -10.99
C HIS A 19 12.28 3.99 -12.04
N GLY A 20 11.42 5.00 -11.91
CA GLY A 20 10.33 5.24 -12.86
C GLY A 20 10.84 5.55 -14.27
N SER A 21 11.91 6.35 -14.37
CA SER A 21 12.58 6.67 -15.64
C SER A 21 13.20 5.43 -16.28
N HIS A 22 13.81 4.57 -15.47
CA HIS A 22 14.39 3.30 -15.94
C HIS A 22 13.33 2.38 -16.54
N VAL A 23 12.23 2.18 -15.82
CA VAL A 23 11.09 1.36 -16.29
C VAL A 23 10.44 1.98 -17.54
N ALA A 24 10.18 3.29 -17.55
CA ALA A 24 9.61 3.98 -18.70
C ALA A 24 10.52 3.87 -19.94
N GLY A 25 11.84 3.93 -19.76
CA GLY A 25 12.81 3.74 -20.84
C GLY A 25 12.75 2.34 -21.46
N ILE A 26 12.55 1.29 -20.65
CA ILE A 26 12.39 -0.09 -21.16
C ILE A 26 11.17 -0.18 -22.09
N ILE A 27 10.11 0.57 -21.80
CA ILE A 27 8.89 0.56 -22.59
C ILE A 27 9.05 1.38 -23.86
N TRP A 28 9.50 2.64 -23.75
CA TRP A 28 9.28 3.66 -24.79
C TRP A 28 10.55 4.18 -25.48
N ASN A 29 11.75 3.87 -25.01
CA ASN A 29 12.95 4.58 -25.45
C ASN A 29 13.19 4.55 -26.98
N GLN A 30 13.16 5.74 -27.61
CA GLN A 30 13.41 6.00 -29.04
C GLN A 30 14.84 6.48 -29.35
N PHE A 31 15.71 6.58 -28.35
CA PHE A 31 17.04 7.16 -28.55
C PHE A 31 17.96 6.17 -29.27
N ILE A 32 18.49 6.61 -30.42
CA ILE A 32 19.61 5.97 -31.10
C ILE A 32 20.89 6.35 -30.35
N ILE A 33 21.52 5.38 -29.70
CA ILE A 33 22.84 5.57 -29.08
C ILE A 33 23.88 5.42 -30.18
N ALA A 34 24.78 6.41 -30.32
CA ALA A 34 25.79 6.41 -31.38
C ALA A 34 26.55 5.07 -31.46
N GLY A 35 26.37 4.35 -32.56
CA GLY A 35 26.96 3.02 -32.81
C GLY A 35 26.01 1.83 -32.65
N HIS A 36 24.76 2.05 -32.23
CA HIS A 36 23.70 1.05 -32.17
C HIS A 36 22.45 1.60 -32.87
N ASP A 37 22.15 1.09 -34.06
CA ASP A 37 21.05 1.55 -34.92
C ASP A 37 19.67 0.95 -34.55
N ASP A 38 19.56 0.32 -33.37
CA ASP A 38 18.33 -0.35 -32.91
C ASP A 38 17.54 0.54 -31.94
N ASP A 39 16.21 0.45 -31.98
CA ASP A 39 15.31 1.01 -30.96
C ASP A 39 15.49 0.25 -29.63
N TRP A 40 15.65 0.99 -28.52
CA TRP A 40 16.00 0.40 -27.21
C TRP A 40 14.78 0.07 -26.34
N GLY A 41 13.66 0.75 -26.56
CA GLY A 41 12.37 0.46 -25.92
C GLY A 41 11.62 -0.65 -26.67
N VAL A 42 10.83 -1.44 -25.93
CA VAL A 42 10.02 -2.52 -26.54
C VAL A 42 8.90 -1.97 -27.43
N ALA A 43 8.29 -0.84 -27.04
CA ALA A 43 7.24 -0.13 -27.78
C ALA A 43 7.65 1.35 -27.95
N PRO A 44 8.62 1.64 -28.82
CA PRO A 44 9.27 2.95 -28.89
C PRO A 44 8.29 4.07 -29.25
N GLU A 45 7.22 3.81 -29.98
CA GLU A 45 6.23 4.83 -30.37
C GLU A 45 5.03 4.98 -29.40
N ALA A 46 5.04 4.28 -28.25
CA ALA A 46 3.97 4.42 -27.26
C ALA A 46 3.90 5.85 -26.67
N ASN A 47 2.72 6.26 -26.21
CA ASN A 47 2.61 7.47 -25.38
C ASN A 47 2.75 7.07 -23.90
N ILE A 48 3.49 7.85 -23.12
CA ILE A 48 3.71 7.59 -21.68
C ILE A 48 3.00 8.66 -20.85
N LEU A 49 2.08 8.22 -19.99
CA LEU A 49 1.55 9.03 -18.89
C LEU A 49 2.26 8.59 -17.61
N SER A 50 3.10 9.47 -17.05
CA SER A 50 3.81 9.19 -15.80
C SER A 50 2.99 9.66 -14.61
N ILE A 51 2.62 8.73 -13.72
CA ILE A 51 1.88 9.01 -12.48
C ILE A 51 2.80 8.67 -11.31
N ARG A 52 3.33 9.69 -10.63
CA ARG A 52 4.26 9.47 -9.53
C ARG A 52 3.53 9.22 -8.21
N VAL A 53 3.61 7.97 -7.74
CA VAL A 53 3.04 7.52 -6.46
C VAL A 53 4.10 7.24 -5.39
N LEU A 54 5.39 7.24 -5.77
CA LEU A 54 6.52 7.03 -4.86
C LEU A 54 7.34 8.33 -4.68
N GLY A 55 7.92 8.49 -3.49
CA GLY A 55 8.76 9.60 -3.10
C GLY A 55 10.18 9.53 -3.68
N ALA A 56 11.01 10.51 -3.30
CA ALA A 56 12.40 10.62 -3.75
C ALA A 56 13.35 9.55 -3.18
N ASP A 57 12.88 8.80 -2.20
CA ASP A 57 13.51 7.63 -1.59
C ASP A 57 13.01 6.30 -2.20
N GLY A 58 12.08 6.35 -3.16
CA GLY A 58 11.50 5.18 -3.79
C GLY A 58 10.40 4.50 -2.96
N THR A 59 9.89 5.14 -1.89
CA THR A 59 8.82 4.59 -1.04
C THR A 59 7.51 5.35 -1.22
N GLY A 60 6.39 4.70 -0.92
CA GLY A 60 5.06 5.31 -0.98
C GLY A 60 4.07 4.53 -0.13
N THR A 61 2.90 5.11 0.10
CA THR A 61 1.84 4.47 0.89
C THR A 61 0.82 3.78 -0.02
N TYR A 62 0.02 2.87 0.54
CA TYR A 62 -1.14 2.29 -0.15
C TYR A 62 -2.05 3.38 -0.72
N THR A 63 -2.31 4.44 0.06
CA THR A 63 -3.13 5.58 -0.35
C THR A 63 -2.56 6.26 -1.60
N ASP A 64 -1.26 6.55 -1.63
CA ASP A 64 -0.63 7.19 -2.79
C ASP A 64 -0.79 6.34 -4.07
N VAL A 65 -0.65 5.01 -3.94
CA VAL A 65 -0.81 4.07 -5.06
C VAL A 65 -2.25 4.00 -5.54
N ILE A 66 -3.22 3.89 -4.61
CA ILE A 66 -4.65 3.83 -4.93
C ILE A 66 -5.11 5.12 -5.60
N GLU A 67 -4.70 6.29 -5.09
CA GLU A 67 -5.02 7.59 -5.71
C GLU A 67 -4.44 7.69 -7.13
N GLY A 68 -3.22 7.19 -7.34
CA GLY A 68 -2.59 7.14 -8.67
C GLY A 68 -3.34 6.23 -9.65
N ILE A 69 -3.75 5.04 -9.21
CA ILE A 69 -4.57 4.12 -10.01
C ILE A 69 -5.93 4.76 -10.32
N GLN A 70 -6.57 5.38 -9.32
CA GLN A 70 -7.86 6.04 -9.48
C GLN A 70 -7.78 7.19 -10.49
N PHE A 71 -6.72 7.99 -10.44
CA PHE A 71 -6.46 9.03 -11.43
C PHE A 71 -6.32 8.44 -12.84
N ALA A 72 -5.53 7.37 -13.02
CA ALA A 72 -5.40 6.69 -14.31
C ALA A 72 -6.75 6.19 -14.84
N VAL A 73 -7.60 5.63 -13.96
CA VAL A 73 -8.94 5.18 -14.33
C VAL A 73 -9.84 6.35 -14.76
N GLN A 74 -9.83 7.45 -14.00
CA GLN A 74 -10.63 8.65 -14.30
C GLN A 74 -10.18 9.32 -15.61
N GLN A 75 -8.88 9.31 -15.89
CA GLN A 75 -8.29 9.95 -17.07
C GLN A 75 -8.12 9.00 -18.26
N ARG A 76 -8.64 7.78 -18.14
CA ARG A 76 -8.50 6.72 -19.15
C ARG A 76 -8.93 7.17 -20.53
N GLU A 77 -10.09 7.81 -20.63
CA GLU A 77 -10.65 8.25 -21.92
C GLU A 77 -9.87 9.45 -22.48
N GLU A 78 -9.49 10.39 -21.63
CA GLU A 78 -8.78 11.61 -22.02
C GLU A 78 -7.39 11.31 -22.60
N TYR A 79 -6.64 10.41 -21.97
CA TYR A 79 -5.29 10.04 -22.42
C TYR A 79 -5.23 8.71 -23.18
N ASN A 80 -6.38 8.09 -23.46
CA ASN A 80 -6.49 6.76 -24.08
C ASN A 80 -5.57 5.72 -23.38
N ILE A 81 -5.69 5.62 -22.06
CA ILE A 81 -4.85 4.74 -21.24
C ILE A 81 -5.29 3.29 -21.47
N ARG A 82 -4.43 2.49 -22.09
CA ARG A 82 -4.69 1.08 -22.41
C ARG A 82 -3.90 0.10 -21.54
N VAL A 83 -2.75 0.51 -21.03
CA VAL A 83 -1.81 -0.34 -20.29
C VAL A 83 -1.34 0.42 -19.05
N MET A 84 -1.34 -0.24 -17.90
CA MET A 84 -0.84 0.28 -16.63
C MET A 84 0.31 -0.60 -16.14
N ASN A 85 1.49 -0.01 -15.95
CA ASN A 85 2.65 -0.68 -15.38
C ASN A 85 2.74 -0.38 -13.87
N LEU A 86 2.73 -1.41 -13.05
CA LEU A 86 2.92 -1.32 -11.60
C LEU A 86 4.17 -2.09 -11.19
N SER A 87 5.32 -1.47 -11.46
CA SER A 87 6.64 -1.93 -11.06
C SER A 87 6.96 -1.64 -9.58
N LEU A 88 5.98 -1.76 -8.70
CA LEU A 88 6.08 -1.52 -7.26
C LEU A 88 5.64 -2.77 -6.48
N LEU A 89 5.91 -2.80 -5.17
CA LEU A 89 5.53 -3.94 -4.34
C LEU A 89 5.09 -3.52 -2.94
N ALA A 90 4.20 -4.32 -2.36
CA ALA A 90 3.93 -4.39 -0.94
C ALA A 90 3.80 -5.86 -0.49
N TYR A 91 3.97 -6.12 0.80
CA TYR A 91 3.79 -7.46 1.33
C TYR A 91 2.32 -7.88 1.23
N ALA A 92 2.07 -9.06 0.66
CA ALA A 92 0.74 -9.67 0.68
C ALA A 92 0.42 -10.16 2.10
N THR A 93 -0.36 -9.39 2.84
CA THR A 93 -0.79 -9.70 4.22
C THR A 93 -2.25 -10.11 4.30
N THR A 94 -3.04 -9.86 3.25
CA THR A 94 -4.46 -10.18 3.16
C THR A 94 -4.79 -10.86 1.83
N PRO A 95 -5.92 -11.58 1.73
CA PRO A 95 -6.39 -12.14 0.47
C PRO A 95 -6.55 -11.10 -0.63
N TYR A 96 -6.32 -11.47 -1.89
CA TYR A 96 -6.31 -10.50 -2.99
C TYR A 96 -7.60 -9.67 -3.08
N PHE A 97 -8.76 -10.30 -2.92
CA PHE A 97 -10.08 -9.68 -3.06
C PHE A 97 -10.44 -8.69 -1.94
N VAL A 98 -9.63 -8.59 -0.89
CA VAL A 98 -9.78 -7.57 0.17
C VAL A 98 -8.65 -6.55 0.24
N ASP A 99 -7.51 -6.80 -0.41
CA ASP A 99 -6.40 -5.85 -0.43
C ASP A 99 -6.81 -4.58 -1.21
N PRO A 100 -6.70 -3.37 -0.62
CA PRO A 100 -7.18 -2.14 -1.26
C PRO A 100 -6.48 -1.79 -2.58
N VAL A 101 -5.20 -2.13 -2.75
CA VAL A 101 -4.47 -1.89 -3.99
C VAL A 101 -4.91 -2.92 -5.05
N ASN A 102 -5.12 -4.18 -4.67
CA ASN A 102 -5.68 -5.20 -5.57
C ASN A 102 -7.06 -4.79 -6.09
N ARG A 103 -7.97 -4.35 -5.21
CA ARG A 103 -9.28 -3.84 -5.63
C ARG A 103 -9.19 -2.62 -6.56
N ALA A 104 -8.19 -1.76 -6.36
CA ALA A 104 -7.96 -0.63 -7.26
C ALA A 104 -7.50 -1.11 -8.66
N VAL A 105 -6.64 -2.12 -8.74
CA VAL A 105 -6.23 -2.69 -10.05
C VAL A 105 -7.34 -3.49 -10.71
N GLU A 106 -8.18 -4.18 -9.95
CA GLU A 106 -9.41 -4.83 -10.45
C GLU A 106 -10.37 -3.80 -11.07
N ALA A 107 -10.55 -2.64 -10.44
CA ALA A 107 -11.35 -1.56 -11.00
C ALA A 107 -10.74 -1.01 -12.30
N ALA A 108 -9.40 -0.91 -12.39
CA ALA A 108 -8.73 -0.55 -13.64
C ALA A 108 -8.92 -1.63 -14.73
N TRP A 109 -8.82 -2.91 -14.35
CA TRP A 109 -9.06 -4.07 -15.22
C TRP A 109 -10.49 -4.05 -15.78
N GLN A 110 -11.50 -3.86 -14.91
CA GLN A 110 -12.90 -3.76 -15.30
C GLN A 110 -13.17 -2.62 -16.29
N LYS A 111 -12.42 -1.52 -16.17
CA LYS A 111 -12.50 -0.39 -17.11
C LYS A 111 -11.74 -0.63 -18.41
N GLY A 112 -11.17 -1.81 -18.62
CA GLY A 112 -10.47 -2.19 -19.85
C GLY A 112 -9.05 -1.66 -19.93
N ILE A 113 -8.40 -1.36 -18.80
CA ILE A 113 -6.97 -1.07 -18.72
C ILE A 113 -6.25 -2.38 -18.40
N VAL A 114 -5.29 -2.78 -19.24
CA VAL A 114 -4.46 -3.95 -18.96
C VAL A 114 -3.44 -3.61 -17.88
N VAL A 115 -3.54 -4.24 -16.72
CA VAL A 115 -2.59 -4.04 -15.61
C VAL A 115 -1.48 -5.08 -15.67
N VAL A 116 -0.23 -4.61 -15.69
CA VAL A 116 0.98 -5.44 -15.66
C VAL A 116 1.74 -5.12 -14.37
N ALA A 117 1.88 -6.11 -13.49
CA ALA A 117 2.44 -5.96 -12.15
C ALA A 117 3.68 -6.84 -11.95
N ALA A 118 4.62 -6.34 -11.17
CA ALA A 118 5.81 -7.09 -10.77
C ALA A 118 5.45 -8.24 -9.83
N ALA A 119 6.06 -9.42 -10.02
CA ALA A 119 5.87 -10.55 -9.10
C ALA A 119 6.46 -10.28 -7.70
N GLY A 120 7.50 -9.43 -7.61
CA GLY A 120 8.26 -9.19 -6.39
C GLY A 120 9.68 -9.76 -6.47
N ASN A 121 10.52 -9.36 -5.52
CA ASN A 121 11.95 -9.73 -5.49
C ASN A 121 12.32 -10.53 -4.22
N ASN A 122 11.36 -11.27 -3.65
CA ASN A 122 11.51 -12.01 -2.38
C ASN A 122 11.59 -13.53 -2.59
N GLY A 123 11.88 -13.97 -3.81
CA GLY A 123 12.05 -15.38 -4.14
C GLY A 123 13.30 -16.01 -3.52
N PRO A 124 13.52 -17.32 -3.71
CA PRO A 124 12.71 -18.24 -4.53
C PRO A 124 11.66 -19.03 -3.72
N ALA A 125 11.50 -18.69 -2.43
CA ALA A 125 10.55 -19.38 -1.56
C ALA A 125 9.11 -19.18 -2.05
N ALA A 126 8.29 -20.23 -1.93
CA ALA A 126 6.87 -20.19 -2.26
C ALA A 126 6.14 -19.07 -1.49
N GLU A 127 4.99 -18.62 -2.00
CA GLU A 127 4.18 -17.56 -1.40
C GLU A 127 4.91 -16.21 -1.26
N SER A 128 5.90 -15.96 -2.13
CA SER A 128 6.66 -14.71 -2.13
C SER A 128 6.12 -13.67 -3.11
N ILE A 129 5.06 -13.98 -3.86
CA ILE A 129 4.39 -13.04 -4.77
C ILE A 129 3.81 -11.87 -3.98
N THR A 130 4.16 -10.65 -4.37
CA THR A 130 3.79 -9.41 -3.69
C THR A 130 2.55 -8.75 -4.28
N VAL A 131 1.95 -7.81 -3.54
CA VAL A 131 0.88 -6.93 -4.05
C VAL A 131 1.46 -5.91 -5.03
N PRO A 132 0.83 -5.62 -6.19
CA PRO A 132 -0.43 -6.19 -6.69
C PRO A 132 -0.28 -7.45 -7.56
N GLY A 133 0.93 -7.99 -7.70
CA GLY A 133 1.17 -9.22 -8.49
C GLY A 133 0.47 -10.48 -7.95
N ASN A 134 -0.04 -10.47 -6.72
CA ASN A 134 -0.82 -11.59 -6.17
C ASN A 134 -2.27 -11.62 -6.65
N ASP A 135 -2.75 -10.56 -7.30
CA ASP A 135 -4.09 -10.49 -7.88
C ASP A 135 -4.23 -11.44 -9.09
N PRO A 136 -5.24 -12.32 -9.12
CA PRO A 136 -5.40 -13.30 -10.17
C PRO A 136 -5.85 -12.68 -11.50
N TYR A 137 -6.45 -11.49 -11.52
CA TYR A 137 -6.87 -10.84 -12.76
C TYR A 137 -5.67 -10.31 -13.55
N VAL A 138 -4.77 -9.59 -12.87
CA VAL A 138 -3.67 -8.86 -13.52
C VAL A 138 -2.61 -9.77 -14.16
N ILE A 139 -1.77 -9.19 -15.01
CA ILE A 139 -0.60 -9.88 -15.59
C ILE A 139 0.58 -9.71 -14.62
N THR A 140 1.00 -10.79 -13.98
CA THR A 140 2.12 -10.82 -13.04
C THR A 140 3.38 -11.32 -13.71
N VAL A 141 4.45 -10.54 -13.60
CA VAL A 141 5.69 -10.78 -14.36
C VAL A 141 6.83 -11.16 -13.44
N GLY A 142 7.35 -12.38 -13.62
CA GLY A 142 8.61 -12.82 -13.01
C GLY A 142 9.82 -12.45 -13.87
N ALA A 143 11.01 -12.58 -13.31
CA ALA A 143 12.26 -12.17 -13.95
C ALA A 143 13.20 -13.35 -14.24
N TYR A 144 13.83 -13.31 -15.41
CA TYR A 144 14.97 -14.16 -15.74
C TYR A 144 16.19 -13.34 -16.15
N ASP A 145 17.37 -13.96 -16.00
CA ASP A 145 18.63 -13.45 -16.50
C ASP A 145 18.88 -14.02 -17.89
N THR A 146 19.23 -13.13 -18.82
CA THR A 146 19.53 -13.48 -20.22
C THR A 146 20.98 -13.93 -20.41
N SER A 147 21.78 -13.96 -19.33
CA SER A 147 23.23 -14.15 -19.39
C SER A 147 23.95 -13.18 -20.34
N THR A 148 23.27 -12.09 -20.73
CA THR A 148 23.71 -11.13 -21.76
C THR A 148 24.04 -11.77 -23.12
N THR A 149 23.44 -12.91 -23.44
CA THR A 149 23.65 -13.62 -24.70
C THR A 149 22.46 -13.43 -25.64
N MET A 150 22.73 -12.96 -26.87
CA MET A 150 21.68 -12.80 -27.89
C MET A 150 21.41 -14.14 -28.57
N ASN A 151 20.14 -14.51 -28.72
CA ASN A 151 19.68 -15.75 -29.39
C ASN A 151 20.22 -17.06 -28.80
N ASN A 152 20.83 -17.01 -27.61
CA ASN A 152 21.07 -18.19 -26.81
C ASN A 152 20.07 -18.16 -25.66
N TRP A 153 19.30 -19.23 -25.55
CA TRP A 153 18.22 -19.35 -24.59
C TRP A 153 18.44 -20.50 -23.61
N ALA A 154 19.44 -21.34 -23.89
CA ALA A 154 19.76 -22.49 -23.08
C ALA A 154 20.51 -22.10 -21.78
N ASP A 155 21.05 -20.89 -21.73
CA ASP A 155 21.72 -20.27 -20.57
C ASP A 155 20.86 -19.22 -19.87
N ASP A 156 19.63 -18.99 -20.32
CA ASP A 156 18.64 -18.17 -19.62
C ASP A 156 18.22 -18.88 -18.32
N ASN A 157 18.28 -18.16 -17.20
CA ASN A 157 17.91 -18.73 -15.90
C ASN A 157 16.92 -17.83 -15.17
N VAL A 158 15.86 -18.42 -14.59
CA VAL A 158 14.97 -17.69 -13.69
C VAL A 158 15.80 -17.14 -12.54
N SER A 159 15.69 -15.84 -12.30
CA SER A 159 16.47 -15.16 -11.27
C SER A 159 16.05 -15.66 -9.89
N LEU A 160 17.02 -16.05 -9.03
CA LEU A 160 16.70 -16.61 -7.70
C LEU A 160 15.84 -15.66 -6.85
N TRP A 161 16.04 -14.35 -6.98
CA TRP A 161 15.28 -13.34 -6.25
C TRP A 161 13.89 -13.09 -6.83
N SER A 162 13.58 -13.55 -8.05
CA SER A 162 12.22 -13.40 -8.61
C SER A 162 11.24 -14.16 -7.72
N SER A 163 10.23 -13.45 -7.21
CA SER A 163 9.19 -14.06 -6.38
C SER A 163 8.47 -15.19 -7.12
N THR A 164 8.11 -16.22 -6.37
CA THR A 164 7.52 -17.47 -6.84
C THR A 164 6.20 -17.75 -6.14
N GLY A 165 5.28 -18.36 -6.86
CA GLY A 165 4.00 -18.78 -6.35
C GLY A 165 4.06 -20.05 -5.49
N PRO A 166 2.89 -20.63 -5.17
CA PRO A 166 1.56 -20.04 -5.38
C PRO A 166 1.41 -18.70 -4.66
N THR A 167 0.41 -17.90 -5.02
CA THR A 167 0.02 -16.80 -4.12
C THR A 167 -0.49 -17.37 -2.80
N LYS A 168 -0.59 -16.55 -1.75
CA LYS A 168 -1.18 -16.98 -0.47
C LYS A 168 -2.63 -17.47 -0.60
N ASP A 169 -3.31 -17.04 -1.66
CA ASP A 169 -4.68 -17.45 -2.01
C ASP A 169 -4.73 -18.68 -2.94
N GLY A 170 -3.58 -19.27 -3.26
CA GLY A 170 -3.48 -20.53 -4.02
C GLY A 170 -3.42 -20.38 -5.55
N PHE A 171 -3.26 -19.17 -6.09
CA PHE A 171 -3.18 -18.97 -7.54
C PHE A 171 -1.78 -19.29 -8.09
N ILE A 172 -1.72 -19.82 -9.31
CA ILE A 172 -0.47 -19.98 -10.06
C ILE A 172 0.00 -18.59 -10.49
N LYS A 173 1.15 -18.16 -9.95
CA LYS A 173 1.85 -16.93 -10.31
C LYS A 173 3.36 -17.18 -10.26
N PRO A 174 4.20 -16.43 -11.01
CA PRO A 174 3.82 -15.41 -11.99
C PRO A 174 3.07 -15.99 -13.21
N ASP A 175 2.43 -15.15 -14.03
CA ASP A 175 1.74 -15.62 -15.25
C ASP A 175 2.75 -15.90 -16.38
N VAL A 176 3.78 -15.04 -16.49
CA VAL A 176 4.84 -15.09 -17.50
C VAL A 176 6.17 -14.58 -16.96
N LEU A 177 7.24 -14.84 -17.69
CA LEU A 177 8.58 -14.33 -17.42
C LEU A 177 9.04 -13.33 -18.49
N ALA A 178 9.87 -12.36 -18.10
CA ALA A 178 10.58 -11.47 -19.02
C ALA A 178 12.00 -11.16 -18.50
N PRO A 179 12.90 -10.65 -19.37
CA PRO A 179 14.23 -10.19 -18.96
C PRO A 179 14.12 -9.17 -17.81
N GLY A 180 14.71 -9.50 -16.67
CA GLY A 180 14.68 -8.64 -15.49
C GLY A 180 16.03 -8.52 -14.77
N ALA A 181 17.03 -9.33 -15.15
CA ALA A 181 18.39 -9.19 -14.67
C ALA A 181 19.27 -8.47 -15.69
N ASN A 182 20.19 -7.66 -15.20
CA ASN A 182 21.17 -6.88 -15.94
C ASN A 182 20.55 -5.96 -17.01
N VAL A 183 19.32 -5.49 -16.79
CA VAL A 183 18.59 -4.68 -17.76
C VAL A 183 19.13 -3.25 -17.76
N VAL A 184 19.52 -2.79 -18.94
CA VAL A 184 20.10 -1.46 -19.15
C VAL A 184 19.03 -0.52 -19.69
N SER A 185 18.82 0.62 -19.04
CA SER A 185 17.87 1.65 -19.47
C SER A 185 18.32 3.04 -19.00
N TYR A 186 17.59 4.07 -19.42
CA TYR A 186 17.84 5.46 -19.06
C TYR A 186 17.42 5.76 -17.61
N MET A 187 18.28 6.44 -16.85
CA MET A 187 17.98 6.75 -15.44
C MET A 187 18.48 8.13 -14.99
N TYR A 188 19.06 8.88 -15.92
CA TYR A 188 19.70 10.17 -15.64
C TYR A 188 18.70 11.30 -15.81
N THR A 189 18.68 12.24 -14.89
CA THR A 189 17.92 13.49 -15.04
C THR A 189 18.79 14.61 -15.65
N ASP A 190 20.10 14.54 -15.44
CA ASP A 190 21.13 15.34 -16.11
C ASP A 190 22.34 14.44 -16.44
N PRO A 191 22.65 14.19 -17.72
CA PRO A 191 23.77 13.34 -18.13
C PRO A 191 25.15 14.03 -17.99
N THR A 192 25.18 15.34 -17.70
CA THR A 192 26.40 16.15 -17.61
C THR A 192 26.82 16.45 -16.17
N ASP A 193 25.88 16.40 -15.22
CA ASP A 193 26.15 16.56 -13.78
C ASP A 193 25.59 15.39 -12.97
N ARG A 194 26.50 14.52 -12.53
CA ARG A 194 26.16 13.36 -11.71
C ARG A 194 25.60 13.73 -10.33
N SER A 195 25.95 14.89 -9.78
CA SER A 195 25.45 15.34 -8.48
C SER A 195 23.96 15.74 -8.52
N ALA A 196 23.49 16.11 -9.72
CA ALA A 196 22.10 16.42 -10.06
C ALA A 196 21.32 15.20 -10.59
N SER A 197 21.95 14.04 -10.73
CA SER A 197 21.29 12.80 -11.16
C SER A 197 20.38 12.20 -10.09
N ALA A 198 19.50 11.29 -10.51
CA ALA A 198 18.58 10.57 -9.65
C ALA A 198 19.27 9.84 -8.47
N THR A 199 18.56 9.68 -7.34
CA THR A 199 19.08 9.14 -6.07
C THR A 199 19.86 7.83 -6.28
N LEU A 200 19.32 6.88 -7.05
CA LEU A 200 19.97 5.59 -7.30
C LEU A 200 21.34 5.74 -8.00
N VAL A 201 21.43 6.58 -9.02
CA VAL A 201 22.70 6.87 -9.72
C VAL A 201 23.76 7.40 -8.75
N ARG A 202 23.33 8.24 -7.82
CA ARG A 202 24.20 8.93 -6.89
C ARG A 202 24.71 8.00 -5.79
N LEU A 203 23.84 7.13 -5.27
CA LEU A 203 24.17 6.13 -4.25
C LEU A 203 24.99 4.96 -4.80
N HIS A 204 24.74 4.56 -6.05
CA HIS A 204 25.33 3.36 -6.66
C HIS A 204 26.03 3.68 -8.01
N PRO A 205 27.19 4.36 -7.99
CA PRO A 205 27.99 4.66 -9.19
C PRO A 205 28.30 3.49 -10.11
N ASP A 206 28.51 2.34 -9.50
CA ASP A 206 29.18 1.16 -10.02
C ASP A 206 28.31 0.35 -10.96
N TYR A 207 27.00 0.56 -10.90
CA TYR A 207 26.01 -0.05 -11.79
C TYR A 207 25.87 0.71 -13.12
N ASN A 208 26.70 1.72 -13.33
CA ASN A 208 26.67 2.54 -14.52
C ASN A 208 27.61 1.99 -15.63
N PRO A 209 27.07 1.49 -16.77
CA PRO A 209 27.89 1.19 -17.95
C PRO A 209 28.37 2.45 -18.72
N ASN A 210 27.64 3.57 -18.71
CA ASN A 210 28.04 4.90 -19.21
C ASN A 210 27.13 6.04 -18.68
N LEU A 211 27.58 7.30 -18.67
CA LEU A 211 26.89 8.45 -18.01
C LEU A 211 25.41 8.73 -18.38
N SER A 212 24.78 7.99 -19.30
CA SER A 212 23.35 8.13 -19.65
C SER A 212 22.53 6.85 -19.51
N LEU A 213 23.16 5.71 -19.26
CA LEU A 213 22.50 4.42 -19.07
C LEU A 213 22.76 3.88 -17.67
N TYR A 214 21.90 2.97 -17.23
CA TYR A 214 22.03 2.39 -15.90
C TYR A 214 21.52 0.96 -15.90
N ARG A 215 22.23 0.07 -15.20
CA ARG A 215 21.87 -1.35 -15.11
C ARG A 215 21.12 -1.62 -13.81
N LEU A 216 19.94 -2.24 -13.91
CA LEU A 216 19.16 -2.69 -12.76
C LEU A 216 18.73 -4.15 -12.88
N ASN A 217 18.48 -4.73 -11.71
CA ASN A 217 17.88 -6.04 -11.53
C ASN A 217 16.53 -5.86 -10.84
N GLY A 218 15.50 -6.54 -11.34
CA GLY A 218 14.21 -6.60 -10.66
C GLY A 218 13.08 -7.09 -11.55
N THR A 219 12.03 -7.62 -10.92
CA THR A 219 10.75 -7.91 -11.60
C THR A 219 10.09 -6.63 -12.13
N SER A 220 10.43 -5.46 -11.59
CA SER A 220 10.11 -4.16 -12.18
C SER A 220 10.57 -4.02 -13.64
N MET A 221 11.81 -4.39 -13.95
CA MET A 221 12.36 -4.28 -15.30
C MET A 221 11.66 -5.25 -16.25
N ALA A 222 11.43 -6.49 -15.80
CA ALA A 222 10.66 -7.49 -16.53
C ALA A 222 9.22 -7.00 -16.81
N THR A 223 8.58 -6.36 -15.83
CA THR A 223 7.24 -5.75 -15.98
C THR A 223 7.25 -4.68 -17.06
N GLY A 224 8.30 -3.84 -17.12
CA GLY A 224 8.50 -2.87 -18.21
C GLY A 224 8.54 -3.52 -19.59
N VAL A 225 9.29 -4.62 -19.75
CA VAL A 225 9.35 -5.36 -21.02
C VAL A 225 7.96 -5.84 -21.43
N VAL A 226 7.23 -6.47 -20.51
CA VAL A 226 5.89 -6.99 -20.79
C VAL A 226 4.89 -5.88 -21.08
N SER A 227 4.95 -4.74 -20.38
CA SER A 227 4.10 -3.58 -20.69
C SER A 227 4.31 -3.06 -22.11
N GLY A 228 5.55 -3.07 -22.62
CA GLY A 228 5.82 -2.73 -24.02
C GLY A 228 5.22 -3.76 -24.99
N VAL A 229 5.37 -5.06 -24.72
CA VAL A 229 4.74 -6.10 -25.55
C VAL A 229 3.21 -5.95 -25.56
N VAL A 230 2.60 -5.69 -24.41
CA VAL A 230 1.16 -5.46 -24.30
C VAL A 230 0.73 -4.20 -25.07
N ALA A 231 1.53 -3.12 -25.05
CA ALA A 231 1.27 -1.93 -25.85
C ALA A 231 1.25 -2.23 -27.36
N LEU A 232 2.20 -3.05 -27.85
CA LEU A 232 2.20 -3.52 -29.24
C LEU A 232 0.99 -4.42 -29.55
N MET A 233 0.58 -5.28 -28.61
CA MET A 233 -0.61 -6.13 -28.78
C MET A 233 -1.88 -5.30 -28.96
N VAL A 234 -2.11 -4.30 -28.10
CA VAL A 234 -3.31 -3.43 -28.21
C VAL A 234 -3.22 -2.45 -29.37
N GLN A 235 -2.03 -2.17 -29.90
CA GLN A 235 -1.87 -1.44 -31.17
C GLN A 235 -2.30 -2.30 -32.36
N ALA A 236 -1.80 -3.55 -32.44
CA ALA A 236 -2.10 -4.47 -33.52
C ALA A 236 -3.55 -5.00 -33.48
N HIS A 237 -4.09 -5.18 -32.28
CA HIS A 237 -5.43 -5.73 -32.01
C HIS A 237 -6.20 -4.84 -31.02
N PRO A 238 -6.67 -3.66 -31.46
CA PRO A 238 -7.28 -2.66 -30.57
C PRO A 238 -8.55 -3.15 -29.88
N GLN A 239 -9.20 -4.18 -30.41
CA GLN A 239 -10.40 -4.82 -29.86
C GLN A 239 -10.14 -5.72 -28.64
N LEU A 240 -8.89 -6.13 -28.38
CA LEU A 240 -8.61 -7.01 -27.24
C LEU A 240 -8.84 -6.27 -25.92
N GLY A 241 -9.61 -6.92 -25.04
CA GLY A 241 -9.75 -6.54 -23.64
C GLY A 241 -8.64 -7.16 -22.79
N PRO A 242 -8.60 -6.81 -21.49
CA PRO A 242 -7.56 -7.30 -20.59
C PRO A 242 -7.46 -8.83 -20.49
N ASP A 243 -8.59 -9.53 -20.45
CA ASP A 243 -8.60 -11.00 -20.34
C ASP A 243 -8.11 -11.69 -21.61
N GLU A 244 -8.46 -11.16 -22.79
CA GLU A 244 -7.95 -11.67 -24.07
C GLU A 244 -6.44 -11.38 -24.22
N VAL A 245 -5.98 -10.19 -23.80
CA VAL A 245 -4.55 -9.85 -23.79
C VAL A 245 -3.79 -10.80 -22.88
N LYS A 246 -4.26 -11.02 -21.65
CA LYS A 246 -3.62 -11.93 -20.70
C LYS A 246 -3.56 -13.36 -21.24
N PHE A 247 -4.68 -13.87 -21.76
CA PHE A 247 -4.74 -15.21 -22.36
C PHE A 247 -3.73 -15.34 -23.49
N ARG A 248 -3.75 -14.40 -24.44
CA ARG A 248 -2.89 -14.42 -25.61
C ARG A 248 -1.41 -14.36 -25.24
N LEU A 249 -1.05 -13.55 -24.24
CA LEU A 249 0.32 -13.45 -23.75
C LEU A 249 0.79 -14.76 -23.10
N MET A 250 -0.06 -15.41 -22.30
CA MET A 250 0.23 -16.70 -21.66
C MET A 250 0.30 -17.84 -22.68
N TYR A 251 -0.67 -17.92 -23.59
CA TYR A 251 -0.79 -18.96 -24.62
C TYR A 251 0.41 -19.00 -25.57
N THR A 252 0.96 -17.83 -25.90
CA THR A 252 2.10 -17.69 -26.81
C THR A 252 3.46 -17.73 -26.11
N ALA A 253 3.47 -17.77 -24.78
CA ALA A 253 4.70 -17.86 -24.00
C ALA A 253 5.46 -19.18 -24.28
N ARG A 254 6.78 -19.14 -24.12
CA ARG A 254 7.65 -20.30 -24.33
C ARG A 254 8.13 -20.83 -22.99
N SER A 255 7.62 -21.98 -22.57
CA SER A 255 8.06 -22.63 -21.34
C SER A 255 9.52 -23.07 -21.43
N ALA A 256 10.25 -22.89 -20.33
CA ALA A 256 11.60 -23.42 -20.17
C ALA A 256 11.51 -24.93 -19.94
N VAL A 257 12.01 -25.71 -20.91
CA VAL A 257 12.01 -27.17 -20.92
C VAL A 257 13.41 -27.73 -21.16
N ASN A 258 13.71 -28.90 -20.61
CA ASN A 258 14.92 -29.64 -20.89
C ASN A 258 14.83 -30.35 -22.26
N SER A 259 15.90 -31.04 -22.65
CA SER A 259 15.96 -31.79 -23.92
C SER A 259 14.86 -32.85 -24.08
N ASP A 260 14.33 -33.35 -22.97
CA ASP A 260 13.28 -34.38 -22.94
C ASP A 260 11.86 -33.75 -22.92
N GLY A 261 11.75 -32.43 -23.02
CA GLY A 261 10.50 -31.68 -23.01
C GLY A 261 9.88 -31.50 -21.62
N GLN A 262 10.60 -31.84 -20.54
CA GLN A 262 10.14 -31.64 -19.16
C GLN A 262 10.46 -30.22 -18.72
N LEU A 263 9.59 -29.62 -17.91
CA LEU A 263 9.80 -28.27 -17.40
C LEU A 263 11.09 -28.16 -16.57
N LEU A 264 11.93 -27.17 -16.87
CA LEU A 264 13.12 -26.83 -16.08
C LEU A 264 12.75 -26.15 -14.76
N TYR A 265 11.66 -25.38 -14.76
CA TYR A 265 11.12 -24.69 -13.60
C TYR A 265 9.66 -25.10 -13.41
N ASN A 266 9.18 -25.18 -12.18
CA ASN A 266 7.76 -25.49 -11.98
C ASN A 266 6.86 -24.31 -12.40
N LEU A 267 5.55 -24.54 -12.52
CA LEU A 267 4.57 -23.52 -12.92
C LEU A 267 4.56 -22.30 -11.98
N PHE A 268 4.88 -22.47 -10.70
CA PHE A 268 4.95 -21.38 -9.73
C PHE A 268 6.23 -20.52 -9.84
N GLN A 269 7.19 -20.96 -10.64
CA GLN A 269 8.42 -20.22 -10.90
C GLN A 269 8.39 -19.53 -12.25
N GLN A 270 7.88 -20.21 -13.29
CA GLN A 270 7.91 -19.69 -14.67
C GLN A 270 6.54 -19.29 -15.24
N GLY A 271 5.44 -19.63 -14.57
CA GLY A 271 4.11 -19.48 -15.15
C GLY A 271 3.99 -20.25 -16.46
N SER A 272 3.53 -19.55 -17.50
CA SER A 272 3.45 -20.07 -18.88
C SER A 272 4.82 -20.11 -19.58
N GLY A 273 5.84 -19.49 -18.99
CA GLY A 273 7.17 -19.36 -19.55
C GLY A 273 7.50 -17.92 -19.91
N ARG A 274 8.56 -17.75 -20.71
CA ARG A 274 8.97 -16.41 -21.16
C ARG A 274 8.01 -15.85 -22.20
N VAL A 275 7.77 -14.56 -22.14
CA VAL A 275 7.03 -13.83 -23.17
C VAL A 275 7.67 -14.00 -24.54
N TRP A 276 6.82 -14.15 -25.56
CA TRP A 276 7.24 -14.26 -26.95
C TRP A 276 6.45 -13.27 -27.82
N ALA A 277 6.99 -12.05 -27.92
CA ALA A 277 6.33 -10.93 -28.56
C ALA A 277 5.88 -11.19 -30.01
N PRO A 278 6.65 -11.86 -30.90
CA PRO A 278 6.21 -12.08 -32.28
C PRO A 278 4.86 -12.80 -32.37
N ASP A 279 4.66 -13.87 -31.61
CA ASP A 279 3.40 -14.62 -31.64
C ASP A 279 2.30 -13.87 -30.88
N ALA A 280 2.64 -13.30 -29.72
CA ALA A 280 1.71 -12.51 -28.91
C ALA A 280 1.13 -11.32 -29.71
N VAL A 281 1.91 -10.67 -30.57
CA VAL A 281 1.49 -9.49 -31.34
C VAL A 281 0.95 -9.88 -32.72
N LEU A 282 1.59 -10.78 -33.45
CA LEU A 282 1.34 -10.97 -34.89
C LEU A 282 0.60 -12.27 -35.25
N SER A 283 0.55 -13.26 -34.35
CA SER A 283 -0.07 -14.55 -34.69
C SER A 283 -1.58 -14.43 -34.91
N ASN A 284 -2.09 -15.01 -35.99
CA ASN A 284 -3.53 -15.12 -36.22
C ASN A 284 -4.11 -16.45 -35.69
N ASP A 285 -3.25 -17.34 -35.20
CA ASP A 285 -3.62 -18.70 -34.74
C ASP A 285 -3.84 -18.77 -33.23
N VAL A 286 -4.02 -17.63 -32.57
CA VAL A 286 -4.37 -17.57 -31.14
C VAL A 286 -5.88 -17.74 -31.01
N PRO A 287 -6.36 -18.74 -30.24
CA PRO A 287 -7.79 -18.90 -29.97
C PRO A 287 -8.41 -17.65 -29.34
N ASP A 288 -9.69 -17.41 -29.65
CA ASP A 288 -10.48 -16.35 -29.02
C ASP A 288 -10.95 -16.82 -27.63
N GLU A 289 -10.04 -16.75 -26.66
CA GLU A 289 -10.26 -17.18 -25.28
C GLU A 289 -9.80 -16.11 -24.26
N ARG A 290 -10.14 -16.34 -22.98
CA ARG A 290 -9.99 -15.38 -21.88
C ARG A 290 -9.38 -16.06 -20.66
N ALA A 291 -8.33 -15.45 -20.07
CA ALA A 291 -7.58 -16.07 -18.99
C ALA A 291 -8.38 -16.22 -17.69
N ASN A 292 -9.27 -15.25 -17.41
CA ASN A 292 -9.99 -15.14 -16.14
C ASN A 292 -11.46 -15.62 -16.25
N ALA A 293 -11.80 -16.44 -17.24
CA ALA A 293 -13.19 -16.86 -17.50
C ALA A 293 -13.87 -17.60 -16.34
N ALA A 294 -13.09 -18.19 -15.43
CA ALA A 294 -13.58 -18.87 -14.23
C ALA A 294 -13.73 -17.95 -13.01
N LEU A 295 -13.20 -16.73 -13.08
CA LEU A 295 -13.26 -15.74 -12.00
C LEU A 295 -14.47 -14.82 -12.20
N GLN A 296 -14.92 -14.19 -11.12
CA GLN A 296 -16.13 -13.37 -11.11
C GLN A 296 -15.79 -11.95 -10.67
N LEU A 297 -15.21 -11.16 -11.58
CA LEU A 297 -14.74 -9.79 -11.29
C LEU A 297 -15.83 -8.88 -10.74
N GLU A 298 -17.06 -9.01 -11.26
CA GLU A 298 -18.19 -8.27 -10.72
C GLU A 298 -18.52 -8.68 -9.30
N ASN A 299 -18.34 -9.95 -8.94
CA ASN A 299 -18.49 -10.39 -7.56
C ASN A 299 -17.36 -9.83 -6.71
N ASP A 300 -16.09 -10.02 -7.09
CA ASP A 300 -14.93 -9.51 -6.34
C ASP A 300 -15.01 -7.98 -6.10
N LEU A 301 -15.50 -7.22 -7.09
CA LEU A 301 -15.73 -5.78 -6.95
C LEU A 301 -17.02 -5.42 -6.20
N SER A 302 -18.10 -6.20 -6.35
CA SER A 302 -19.39 -5.98 -5.66
C SER A 302 -19.42 -6.50 -4.23
N HIS A 303 -18.45 -7.35 -3.87
CA HIS A 303 -18.05 -7.59 -2.50
C HIS A 303 -17.53 -6.25 -1.93
N LEU A 304 -18.46 -5.39 -1.52
CA LEU A 304 -18.25 -4.57 -0.32
C LEU A 304 -17.75 -5.56 0.71
N TRP A 305 -16.54 -5.36 1.26
CA TRP A 305 -15.94 -6.18 2.31
C TRP A 305 -17.00 -7.03 3.02
N LEU A 306 -17.17 -8.26 2.54
CA LEU A 306 -17.93 -9.26 3.26
C LEU A 306 -16.83 -10.03 3.95
N PRO A 307 -16.67 -9.87 5.26
CA PRO A 307 -15.82 -10.76 6.03
C PRO A 307 -16.32 -12.19 5.81
N ALA A 308 -15.57 -13.17 6.29
CA ALA A 308 -15.99 -14.56 6.44
C ALA A 308 -17.22 -14.75 7.38
N GLU A 309 -18.16 -13.80 7.41
CA GLU A 309 -19.37 -13.71 8.20
C GLU A 309 -20.65 -14.00 7.41
N GLN A 310 -20.59 -14.49 6.17
CA GLN A 310 -21.75 -15.25 5.64
C GLN A 310 -21.94 -16.62 6.33
N ASN A 311 -21.17 -16.92 7.39
CA ASN A 311 -21.45 -17.98 8.37
C ASN A 311 -21.80 -17.46 9.78
N GLY A 312 -22.34 -16.23 9.90
CA GLY A 312 -23.28 -15.89 10.96
C GLY A 312 -22.75 -15.71 12.38
N ALA A 313 -21.47 -15.35 12.58
CA ALA A 313 -21.02 -14.93 13.90
C ALA A 313 -19.75 -14.05 13.82
N LEU A 314 -19.83 -12.89 14.50
CA LEU A 314 -18.74 -12.10 15.11
C LEU A 314 -18.20 -10.85 14.37
N ASP A 315 -18.85 -9.74 14.69
CA ASP A 315 -18.28 -8.46 15.16
C ASP A 315 -17.75 -7.44 14.13
N GLN A 316 -18.45 -6.31 14.06
CA GLN A 316 -18.21 -5.21 13.14
C GLN A 316 -17.18 -4.22 13.71
N GLY A 317 -16.13 -3.98 12.92
CA GLY A 317 -15.53 -2.66 12.83
C GLY A 317 -14.18 -2.54 13.51
N ASP A 318 -13.14 -3.02 12.84
CA ASP A 318 -11.76 -2.55 12.94
C ASP A 318 -10.92 -3.21 11.83
N LEU A 319 -10.53 -2.41 10.82
CA LEU A 319 -9.83 -2.91 9.62
C LEU A 319 -8.30 -2.73 9.67
N ASP A 320 -7.74 -2.02 10.64
CA ASP A 320 -6.29 -1.96 10.86
C ASP A 320 -5.84 -2.66 12.14
N GLN A 321 -6.77 -3.36 12.81
CA GLN A 321 -6.55 -4.19 13.99
C GLN A 321 -5.98 -3.38 15.17
N ASP A 322 -6.29 -2.08 15.24
CA ASP A 322 -5.85 -1.21 16.32
C ASP A 322 -6.81 -1.19 17.53
N GLY A 323 -7.90 -1.95 17.45
CA GLY A 323 -9.01 -1.96 18.37
C GLY A 323 -9.90 -0.73 18.23
N VAL A 324 -10.14 -0.21 17.01
CA VAL A 324 -11.12 0.86 16.74
C VAL A 324 -11.73 0.68 15.34
N GLY A 325 -13.05 0.84 15.20
CA GLY A 325 -13.72 0.78 13.90
C GLY A 325 -13.26 1.83 12.91
N ASN A 326 -12.90 1.36 11.71
CA ASN A 326 -12.37 2.16 10.63
C ASN A 326 -13.38 3.23 10.16
N GLU A 327 -13.05 4.49 10.51
CA GLU A 327 -13.07 5.67 9.65
C GLU A 327 -14.32 5.84 8.76
N SER A 328 -15.42 6.23 9.39
CA SER A 328 -16.60 6.73 8.70
C SER A 328 -16.24 7.98 7.86
N PRO A 329 -16.78 8.18 6.63
CA PRO A 329 -16.66 9.43 5.86
C PRO A 329 -17.19 10.68 6.58
N VAL A 330 -17.76 10.50 7.78
CA VAL A 330 -18.34 11.51 8.66
C VAL A 330 -17.29 12.25 9.51
N CYS A 331 -16.02 11.81 9.52
CA CYS A 331 -14.96 12.41 10.34
C CYS A 331 -14.04 13.41 9.60
N LEU A 332 -14.02 13.36 8.27
CA LEU A 332 -13.18 14.22 7.45
C LEU A 332 -13.48 15.70 7.70
N GLY A 333 -12.48 16.47 8.12
CA GLY A 333 -12.62 17.90 8.35
C GLY A 333 -13.19 18.32 9.71
N LYS A 334 -13.50 17.38 10.62
CA LYS A 334 -13.89 17.72 12.00
C LYS A 334 -12.72 18.31 12.78
N GLU A 335 -12.99 19.33 13.58
CA GLU A 335 -11.97 19.92 14.45
C GLU A 335 -11.89 19.21 15.80
N ILE A 336 -10.68 18.80 16.20
CA ILE A 336 -10.37 18.26 17.53
C ILE A 336 -9.55 19.28 18.30
N LEU A 337 -9.91 19.54 19.56
CA LEU A 337 -9.08 20.31 20.48
C LEU A 337 -8.15 19.37 21.24
N PHE A 338 -6.83 19.53 21.07
CA PHE A 338 -5.82 18.76 21.80
C PHE A 338 -5.09 19.65 22.80
N ILE A 339 -5.12 19.31 24.09
CA ILE A 339 -4.49 20.09 25.16
C ILE A 339 -3.28 19.32 25.70
N GLY A 340 -2.10 19.94 25.58
CA GLY A 340 -0.84 19.40 26.07
C GLY A 340 -0.06 20.40 26.92
N SER A 341 1.01 19.91 27.54
CA SER A 341 1.79 20.67 28.53
C SER A 341 2.53 21.91 28.02
N ARG A 342 2.95 21.89 26.75
CA ARG A 342 3.76 22.92 26.13
C ARG A 342 3.63 22.92 24.61
N ARG A 343 4.18 23.96 23.98
CA ARG A 343 4.42 23.99 22.53
C ARG A 343 5.91 24.26 22.26
N PRO A 344 6.61 23.44 21.45
CA PRO A 344 6.12 22.23 20.78
C PRO A 344 5.74 21.12 21.78
N LEU A 345 4.83 20.23 21.35
CA LEU A 345 4.36 19.11 22.18
C LEU A 345 5.51 18.17 22.56
N VAL A 346 5.33 17.41 23.63
CA VAL A 346 6.23 16.29 23.96
C VAL A 346 6.04 15.17 22.93
N SER A 347 7.07 14.33 22.71
CA SER A 347 7.06 13.34 21.60
C SER A 347 5.86 12.39 21.63
N ARG A 348 5.42 11.95 22.82
CA ARG A 348 4.23 11.09 22.97
C ARG A 348 2.93 11.75 22.50
N ASP A 349 2.75 13.03 22.83
CA ASP A 349 1.58 13.81 22.41
C ASP A 349 1.63 14.08 20.91
N GLN A 350 2.83 14.30 20.37
CA GLN A 350 3.02 14.55 18.95
C GLN A 350 2.62 13.34 18.10
N VAL A 351 3.00 12.12 18.50
CA VAL A 351 2.62 10.88 17.81
C VAL A 351 1.09 10.73 17.73
N LEU A 352 0.39 11.02 18.83
CA LEU A 352 -1.06 10.95 18.85
C LEU A 352 -1.72 12.02 17.95
N VAL A 353 -1.21 13.25 17.99
CA VAL A 353 -1.69 14.32 17.10
C VAL A 353 -1.47 13.97 15.64
N ASP A 354 -0.34 13.35 15.30
CA ASP A 354 -0.04 12.93 13.94
C ASP A 354 -0.97 11.79 13.49
N ARG A 355 -1.29 10.84 14.36
CA ARG A 355 -2.31 9.80 14.10
C ARG A 355 -3.67 10.43 13.84
N LEU A 356 -4.16 11.33 14.69
CA LEU A 356 -5.44 12.01 14.49
C LEU A 356 -5.51 12.77 13.16
N LYS A 357 -4.41 13.42 12.74
CA LYS A 357 -4.35 14.08 11.43
C LYS A 357 -4.37 13.08 10.27
N ALA A 358 -3.70 11.94 10.42
CA ALA A 358 -3.72 10.87 9.42
C ALA A 358 -5.14 10.28 9.26
N LEU A 359 -5.93 10.27 10.33
CA LEU A 359 -7.36 9.93 10.35
C LEU A 359 -8.28 11.07 9.82
N GLY A 360 -7.72 12.11 9.20
CA GLY A 360 -8.48 13.17 8.55
C GLY A 360 -9.04 14.27 9.46
N PHE A 361 -8.69 14.29 10.75
CA PHE A 361 -9.10 15.36 11.67
C PHE A 361 -8.24 16.62 11.55
N HIS A 362 -8.86 17.79 11.72
CA HIS A 362 -8.15 19.05 11.92
C HIS A 362 -7.86 19.24 13.41
N VAL A 363 -6.60 19.00 13.82
CA VAL A 363 -6.21 19.08 15.23
C VAL A 363 -5.76 20.48 15.61
N VAL A 364 -6.56 21.16 16.44
CA VAL A 364 -6.24 22.43 17.09
C VAL A 364 -5.55 22.15 18.41
N ILE A 365 -4.24 22.35 18.45
CA ILE A 365 -3.45 22.17 19.67
C ILE A 365 -3.71 23.37 20.61
N ARG A 366 -3.61 23.23 21.93
CA ARG A 366 -3.50 24.31 22.94
C ARG A 366 -2.53 23.91 24.03
N ASN A 367 -1.78 24.89 24.53
CA ASN A 367 -1.00 24.72 25.76
C ASN A 367 -1.96 24.78 26.96
N GLN A 368 -1.75 23.96 27.99
CA GLN A 368 -2.50 23.98 29.25
C GLN A 368 -2.75 25.39 29.82
N TYR A 369 -1.75 26.29 29.82
CA TYR A 369 -1.88 27.65 30.38
C TYR A 369 -2.75 28.57 29.51
N GLU A 370 -2.77 28.30 28.20
CA GLU A 370 -3.47 29.12 27.20
C GLU A 370 -4.91 28.64 26.97
N SER A 371 -5.19 27.39 27.34
CA SER A 371 -6.47 26.73 27.13
C SER A 371 -7.60 27.41 27.91
N ARG A 372 -8.76 27.58 27.28
CA ARG A 372 -9.96 28.21 27.85
C ARG A 372 -11.18 27.37 27.49
N THR A 373 -12.23 27.43 28.32
CA THR A 373 -13.51 26.76 28.05
C THR A 373 -14.05 27.03 26.64
N ASN A 374 -13.91 28.28 26.15
CA ASN A 374 -14.37 28.65 24.80
C ASN A 374 -13.57 28.01 23.64
N ASP A 375 -12.39 27.43 23.89
CA ASP A 375 -11.68 26.67 22.84
C ASP A 375 -12.47 25.42 22.40
N ALA A 376 -13.44 24.97 23.21
CA ALA A 376 -14.34 23.86 22.90
C ALA A 376 -15.33 24.18 21.76
N GLU A 377 -15.60 25.45 21.47
CA GLU A 377 -16.62 25.83 20.50
C GLU A 377 -16.29 25.29 19.09
N GLY A 378 -17.27 24.65 18.46
CA GLY A 378 -17.14 24.04 17.13
C GLY A 378 -16.29 22.77 17.07
N LYS A 379 -15.83 22.23 18.21
CA LYS A 379 -15.02 21.00 18.26
C LYS A 379 -15.91 19.77 18.32
N ALA A 380 -15.45 18.69 17.69
CA ALA A 380 -16.11 17.39 17.76
C ALA A 380 -15.69 16.58 18.99
N LEU A 381 -14.48 16.84 19.50
CA LEU A 381 -13.89 16.15 20.64
C LEU A 381 -12.82 17.04 21.29
N ILE A 382 -12.71 16.96 22.61
CA ILE A 382 -11.61 17.53 23.39
C ILE A 382 -10.75 16.39 23.92
N ILE A 383 -9.44 16.47 23.72
CA ILE A 383 -8.46 15.51 24.23
C ILE A 383 -7.52 16.23 25.19
N ILE A 384 -7.40 15.71 26.41
CA ILE A 384 -6.54 16.25 27.47
C ILE A 384 -5.50 15.19 27.83
N SER A 385 -4.24 15.47 27.48
CA SER A 385 -3.13 14.54 27.72
C SER A 385 -2.63 14.61 29.16
N ASP A 386 -2.19 13.49 29.74
CA ASP A 386 -1.44 13.40 31.00
C ASP A 386 -0.11 14.15 31.01
N SER A 387 0.31 14.77 29.91
CA SER A 387 1.47 15.67 29.93
C SER A 387 1.21 16.94 30.73
N ILE A 388 -0.06 17.35 30.85
CA ILE A 388 -0.47 18.56 31.56
C ILE A 388 -0.25 18.46 33.08
N TRP A 389 -0.42 19.58 33.76
CA TRP A 389 -0.55 19.62 35.22
C TRP A 389 -1.99 20.02 35.55
N SER A 390 -2.73 19.08 36.17
CA SER A 390 -4.19 19.15 36.32
C SER A 390 -4.75 20.47 36.87
N PRO A 391 -4.10 21.20 37.80
CA PRO A 391 -4.62 22.48 38.29
C PRO A 391 -4.77 23.57 37.21
N TRP A 392 -4.05 23.46 36.08
CA TRP A 392 -4.22 24.40 34.97
C TRP A 392 -5.43 24.10 34.10
N ILE A 393 -5.94 22.88 34.16
CA ILE A 393 -7.16 22.49 33.47
C ILE A 393 -8.33 22.65 34.43
N ASN A 394 -8.26 22.06 35.61
CA ASN A 394 -9.28 22.15 36.66
C ASN A 394 -10.66 21.84 36.03
N THR A 395 -11.68 22.65 36.33
CA THR A 395 -13.06 22.47 35.86
C THR A 395 -13.36 23.12 34.49
N LYS A 396 -12.35 23.55 33.72
CA LYS A 396 -12.56 24.30 32.45
C LYS A 396 -13.49 23.59 31.46
N TYR A 397 -13.45 22.26 31.42
CA TYR A 397 -14.17 21.44 30.44
C TYR A 397 -15.20 20.51 31.09
N THR A 398 -15.58 20.74 32.34
CA THR A 398 -16.53 19.88 33.07
C THR A 398 -17.94 19.96 32.50
N ASP A 399 -18.42 21.16 32.17
CA ASP A 399 -19.82 21.40 31.76
C ASP A 399 -19.95 21.76 30.26
N VAL A 400 -18.95 21.46 29.43
CA VAL A 400 -19.03 21.70 27.98
C VAL A 400 -19.89 20.63 27.29
N ALA A 401 -20.58 21.01 26.22
CA ALA A 401 -21.42 20.08 25.44
C ALA A 401 -20.60 19.14 24.52
N VAL A 402 -19.30 19.39 24.39
CA VAL A 402 -18.40 18.60 23.55
C VAL A 402 -17.85 17.42 24.36
N PRO A 403 -17.84 16.19 23.83
CA PRO A 403 -17.21 15.06 24.51
C PRO A 403 -15.76 15.34 24.90
N VAL A 404 -15.36 14.88 26.09
CA VAL A 404 -14.01 15.04 26.63
C VAL A 404 -13.39 13.67 26.85
N LEU A 405 -12.18 13.48 26.31
CA LEU A 405 -11.33 12.33 26.55
C LEU A 405 -10.09 12.79 27.34
N THR A 406 -9.79 12.09 28.43
CA THR A 406 -8.60 12.34 29.24
C THR A 406 -8.02 11.02 29.75
N TRP A 407 -6.70 10.98 29.91
CA TRP A 407 -5.99 9.90 30.62
C TRP A 407 -5.12 10.45 31.76
N ASP A 408 -5.43 11.65 32.24
CA ASP A 408 -4.89 12.20 33.48
C ASP A 408 -5.86 11.91 34.64
N ALA A 409 -5.51 10.98 35.51
CA ALA A 409 -6.37 10.58 36.64
C ALA A 409 -6.61 11.72 37.65
N ALA A 410 -5.70 12.71 37.73
CA ALA A 410 -5.87 13.85 38.62
C ALA A 410 -6.87 14.88 38.09
N LEU A 411 -7.53 14.61 36.97
CA LEU A 411 -8.67 15.37 36.46
C LEU A 411 -10.00 14.62 36.61
N TYR A 412 -10.00 13.37 37.07
CA TYR A 412 -11.23 12.56 37.07
C TYR A 412 -12.28 13.12 38.04
N ASP A 413 -11.88 13.61 39.20
CA ASP A 413 -12.75 14.32 40.13
C ASP A 413 -13.15 15.71 39.61
N ASP A 414 -12.19 16.49 39.10
CA ASP A 414 -12.45 17.83 38.53
C ASP A 414 -13.46 17.80 37.36
N LEU A 415 -13.40 16.75 36.54
CA LEU A 415 -14.31 16.52 35.41
C LEU A 415 -15.56 15.70 35.79
N ARG A 416 -15.75 15.38 37.08
CA ARG A 416 -16.87 14.57 37.61
C ARG A 416 -17.00 13.18 36.97
N LEU A 417 -15.86 12.62 36.54
CA LEU A 417 -15.72 11.25 36.05
C LEU A 417 -15.68 10.24 37.21
N THR A 418 -15.15 10.64 38.37
CA THR A 418 -15.14 9.87 39.63
C THR A 418 -15.57 10.74 40.81
N ASP A 419 -15.88 10.11 41.95
CA ASP A 419 -16.10 10.84 43.20
C ASP A 419 -14.82 11.55 43.69
N ASP A 420 -14.97 12.58 44.52
CA ASP A 420 -13.90 13.46 45.03
C ASP A 420 -13.02 12.86 46.15
N THR A 421 -13.07 11.54 46.32
CA THR A 421 -12.27 10.86 47.33
C THR A 421 -10.98 10.33 46.72
N TYR A 422 -9.83 10.55 47.38
CA TYR A 422 -8.51 10.02 46.96
C TYR A 422 -8.41 8.48 46.86
N ARG A 423 -9.51 7.76 47.07
CA ARG A 423 -9.63 6.31 46.90
C ARG A 423 -10.35 5.93 45.60
N SER A 424 -10.93 6.90 44.90
CA SER A 424 -11.75 6.69 43.71
C SER A 424 -10.96 6.82 42.42
N TYR A 425 -9.65 7.09 42.45
CA TYR A 425 -8.77 7.06 41.28
C TYR A 425 -7.31 6.86 41.69
N GLY A 426 -6.45 6.50 40.75
CA GLY A 426 -5.03 6.35 41.03
C GLY A 426 -4.21 5.77 39.88
N VAL A 427 -3.01 5.31 40.23
CA VAL A 427 -2.05 4.70 39.30
C VAL A 427 -1.67 3.31 39.81
N ALA A 428 -1.75 2.32 38.94
CA ALA A 428 -1.25 0.97 39.19
C ALA A 428 -0.02 0.71 38.31
N GLY A 429 1.12 0.43 38.93
CA GLY A 429 2.34 0.06 38.19
C GLY A 429 2.35 -1.41 37.77
N ARG A 430 3.31 -1.77 36.89
CA ARG A 430 3.60 -3.15 36.46
C ARG A 430 2.44 -3.85 35.74
N GLN A 431 1.73 -3.11 34.90
CA GLN A 431 0.63 -3.62 34.08
C GLN A 431 1.09 -3.88 32.64
N THR A 432 0.49 -4.88 32.00
CA THR A 432 0.63 -5.17 30.56
C THR A 432 -0.71 -5.53 29.91
N THR A 433 -1.73 -5.79 30.73
CA THR A 433 -3.03 -6.30 30.30
C THR A 433 -4.16 -5.55 31.00
N VAL A 434 -5.29 -5.47 30.31
CA VAL A 434 -6.57 -5.00 30.86
C VAL A 434 -7.58 -6.13 30.77
N GLN A 435 -8.62 -6.07 31.59
CA GLN A 435 -9.76 -6.97 31.51
C GLN A 435 -10.96 -6.21 30.94
N ILE A 436 -11.47 -6.65 29.81
CA ILE A 436 -12.68 -6.05 29.23
C ILE A 436 -13.89 -6.45 30.08
N ALA A 437 -14.64 -5.45 30.53
CA ALA A 437 -15.84 -5.58 31.36
C ALA A 437 -17.13 -5.41 30.55
N ALA A 438 -17.12 -4.62 29.48
CA ALA A 438 -18.28 -4.39 28.61
C ALA A 438 -17.93 -4.58 27.12
N ALA A 439 -17.75 -5.84 26.70
CA ALA A 439 -17.33 -6.17 25.33
C ALA A 439 -18.27 -5.67 24.22
N ASN A 440 -19.57 -5.53 24.51
CA ASN A 440 -20.55 -5.03 23.54
C ASN A 440 -20.57 -3.49 23.43
N HIS A 441 -19.80 -2.77 24.27
CA HIS A 441 -19.75 -1.32 24.21
C HIS A 441 -18.86 -0.88 23.03
N PRO A 442 -19.24 0.12 22.21
CA PRO A 442 -18.44 0.51 21.04
C PRO A 442 -16.98 0.87 21.35
N VAL A 443 -16.71 1.42 22.53
CA VAL A 443 -15.34 1.76 22.99
C VAL A 443 -14.51 0.51 23.35
N ALA A 444 -15.13 -0.65 23.56
CA ALA A 444 -14.39 -1.91 23.67
C ALA A 444 -13.88 -2.40 22.31
N ALA A 445 -14.43 -1.86 21.21
CA ALA A 445 -14.02 -2.11 19.84
C ALA A 445 -13.84 -3.61 19.50
N GLY A 446 -14.86 -4.38 19.87
CA GLY A 446 -14.91 -5.83 19.64
C GLY A 446 -13.93 -6.67 20.48
N LEU A 447 -13.13 -6.04 21.33
CA LEU A 447 -12.24 -6.76 22.24
C LEU A 447 -13.04 -7.34 23.41
N SER A 448 -12.63 -8.52 23.87
CA SER A 448 -13.23 -9.19 25.02
C SER A 448 -12.17 -9.96 25.81
N GLY A 449 -12.50 -10.30 27.06
CA GLY A 449 -11.58 -11.05 27.92
C GLY A 449 -10.37 -10.24 28.35
N SER A 450 -9.24 -10.94 28.53
CA SER A 450 -7.97 -10.32 28.90
C SER A 450 -7.21 -9.90 27.65
N VAL A 451 -6.91 -8.60 27.55
CA VAL A 451 -6.29 -7.98 26.38
C VAL A 451 -4.91 -7.46 26.76
N GLN A 452 -3.88 -7.86 26.00
CA GLN A 452 -2.54 -7.31 26.16
C GLN A 452 -2.44 -5.95 25.47
N THR A 453 -2.14 -4.91 26.24
CA THR A 453 -2.06 -3.52 25.74
C THR A 453 -0.63 -2.96 25.77
N SER A 454 0.33 -3.70 26.34
CA SER A 454 1.77 -3.38 26.27
C SER A 454 2.63 -4.64 26.29
N LEU A 455 3.76 -4.60 25.57
CA LEU A 455 4.79 -5.66 25.62
C LEU A 455 5.66 -5.54 26.88
N ASP A 456 5.88 -4.30 27.35
CA ASP A 456 6.66 -4.00 28.55
C ASP A 456 5.76 -3.58 29.71
N SER A 457 6.18 -3.92 30.93
CA SER A 457 5.49 -3.52 32.16
C SER A 457 5.45 -1.99 32.31
N THR A 458 4.25 -1.42 32.37
CA THR A 458 4.04 0.04 32.48
C THR A 458 3.03 0.39 33.60
N SER A 459 2.68 1.67 33.74
CA SER A 459 1.70 2.16 34.72
C SER A 459 0.36 2.47 34.04
N TYR A 460 -0.75 1.99 34.61
CA TYR A 460 -2.11 2.33 34.17
C TYR A 460 -2.78 3.25 35.18
N PHE A 461 -3.45 4.28 34.66
CA PHE A 461 -4.38 5.11 35.42
C PHE A 461 -5.71 4.39 35.57
N TRP A 462 -6.36 4.53 36.72
CA TRP A 462 -7.67 3.92 36.99
C TRP A 462 -8.57 4.84 37.80
N GLY A 463 -9.87 4.61 37.72
CA GLY A 463 -10.93 5.31 38.44
C GLY A 463 -12.05 4.37 38.91
N VAL A 464 -12.82 4.82 39.89
CA VAL A 464 -14.09 4.24 40.36
C VAL A 464 -15.18 5.19 39.90
N PRO A 465 -15.76 4.96 38.71
CA PRO A 465 -16.70 5.89 38.14
C PRO A 465 -18.06 5.79 38.85
N SER A 466 -18.87 6.83 38.72
CA SER A 466 -20.22 6.84 39.31
C SER A 466 -21.11 5.76 38.69
N GLY A 467 -22.20 5.39 39.37
CA GLY A 467 -23.11 4.32 38.90
C GLY A 467 -23.83 4.59 37.57
N ASN A 468 -23.70 5.80 36.99
CA ASN A 468 -24.23 6.13 35.67
C ASN A 468 -23.23 5.86 34.53
N ALA A 469 -21.95 5.63 34.85
CA ALA A 469 -20.93 5.34 33.87
C ALA A 469 -20.91 3.86 33.51
N THR A 470 -20.50 3.57 32.28
CA THR A 470 -20.24 2.21 31.84
C THR A 470 -18.75 1.90 31.99
N THR A 471 -18.41 0.97 32.88
CA THR A 471 -17.05 0.42 32.96
C THR A 471 -16.78 -0.46 31.75
N ILE A 472 -15.85 -0.04 30.89
CA ILE A 472 -15.51 -0.73 29.64
C ILE A 472 -14.38 -1.73 29.87
N ALA A 473 -13.34 -1.32 30.60
CA ALA A 473 -12.21 -2.18 30.97
C ALA A 473 -11.70 -1.86 32.37
N THR A 474 -11.17 -2.87 33.07
CA THR A 474 -10.61 -2.76 34.42
C THR A 474 -9.15 -3.23 34.44
N LEU A 475 -8.47 -3.00 35.56
CA LEU A 475 -7.23 -3.71 35.85
C LEU A 475 -7.48 -5.23 35.88
N ALA A 476 -6.53 -6.02 35.37
CA ALA A 476 -6.67 -7.47 35.26
C ALA A 476 -6.92 -8.20 36.59
N HIS A 477 -6.51 -7.60 37.72
CA HIS A 477 -6.63 -8.18 39.05
C HIS A 477 -7.45 -7.31 40.02
N ASN A 478 -8.16 -6.29 39.52
CA ASN A 478 -9.03 -5.44 40.33
C ASN A 478 -10.22 -4.93 39.50
N ALA A 479 -11.38 -5.57 39.70
CA ALA A 479 -12.61 -5.25 38.97
C ALA A 479 -13.24 -3.90 39.36
N ASP A 480 -12.89 -3.36 40.53
CA ASP A 480 -13.39 -2.07 41.00
C ASP A 480 -12.57 -0.89 40.43
N ALA A 481 -11.44 -1.17 39.77
CA ALA A 481 -10.53 -0.19 39.20
C ALA A 481 -10.68 -0.12 37.67
N ALA A 482 -11.56 0.75 37.19
CA ALA A 482 -11.80 0.97 35.77
C ALA A 482 -10.64 1.73 35.13
N VAL A 483 -10.08 1.20 34.05
CA VAL A 483 -9.03 1.85 33.24
C VAL A 483 -9.60 2.53 32.00
N ILE A 484 -10.76 2.07 31.53
CA ILE A 484 -11.54 2.70 30.45
C ILE A 484 -13.01 2.68 30.91
N PHE A 485 -13.63 3.85 30.93
CA PHE A 485 -15.04 4.02 31.30
C PHE A 485 -15.60 5.27 30.60
N ALA A 486 -16.91 5.29 30.39
CA ALA A 486 -17.60 6.35 29.65
C ALA A 486 -18.95 6.70 30.30
#